data_AF-A0A2I0ITU5-F1
#
_entry.id   AF-A0A2I0ITU5-F1
#
_cell.length_a   1.000
_cell.length_b   1.000
_cell.length_c   1.000
_cell.angle_alpha   90.00
_cell.angle_beta   90.00
_cell.angle_gamma   90.00
#
_symmetry.space_group_name_H-M   'P 1'
#
loop_
_entity.id
_entity.type
_entity.pdbx_description
1 polymer ?
#
loop_
_entity_poly.entity_id
_entity_poly.type
_entity_poly.pdbx_seq_one_letter_code
_entity_poly.pdbx_strand_id
1 'polypeptide(L)'
;MKELVMKRRSELEDICRMAHIIPDNSTAAEKSNALIDSGLVDPSELLANIEAQIVKVKDEAMTRKDIMDRIDRWLAACEEENWLEEYNQ
;
A
#
# COMPACT_ATOMS: atom_id res chain seq x y z
N MET A 1 1.82 -6.02 21.96
CA MET A 1 2.89 -5.96 20.93
C MET A 1 2.44 -6.57 19.60
N LYS A 2 1.99 -7.83 19.56
CA LYS A 2 1.44 -8.47 18.33
C LYS A 2 0.37 -7.63 17.63
N GLU A 3 -0.61 -7.12 18.37
CA GLU A 3 -1.66 -6.25 17.82
C GLU A 3 -1.10 -4.99 17.15
N LEU A 4 -0.05 -4.37 17.72
CA LEU A 4 0.59 -3.20 17.15
C LEU A 4 1.28 -3.52 15.83
N VAL A 5 1.98 -4.66 15.76
CA VAL A 5 2.58 -5.17 14.51
C VAL A 5 1.51 -5.35 13.43
N MET A 6 0.39 -5.99 13.77
CA MET A 6 -0.72 -6.22 12.82
C MET A 6 -1.35 -4.89 12.35
N LYS A 7 -1.57 -3.95 13.27
CA LYS A 7 -2.08 -2.62 12.93
C LYS A 7 -1.17 -1.88 11.96
N ARG A 8 0.15 -1.87 12.24
CA ARG A 8 1.13 -1.27 11.33
C ARG A 8 1.21 -1.99 9.99
N ARG A 9 1.07 -3.31 10.00
CA ARG A 9 1.09 -4.09 8.76
C ARG A 9 -0.13 -3.79 7.87
N SER A 10 -1.29 -3.54 8.47
CA SER A 10 -2.48 -3.07 7.76
C SER A 10 -2.28 -1.68 7.17
N GLU A 11 -1.68 -0.75 7.94
CA GLU A 11 -1.33 0.59 7.43
C GLU A 11 -0.42 0.51 6.19
N LEU A 12 0.61 -0.34 6.23
CA LEU A 12 1.47 -0.61 5.07
C LEU A 12 0.67 -1.11 3.86
N GLU A 13 -0.25 -2.05 4.09
CA GLU A 13 -1.10 -2.64 3.05
C GLU A 13 -2.00 -1.60 2.37
N ASP A 14 -2.59 -0.70 3.15
CA ASP A 14 -3.45 0.36 2.63
C ASP A 14 -2.66 1.37 1.80
N ILE A 15 -1.47 1.77 2.26
CA ILE A 15 -0.59 2.67 1.50
C ILE A 15 -0.15 1.99 0.20
N CYS A 16 0.26 0.72 0.26
CA CYS A 16 0.61 -0.06 -0.93
C CYS A 16 -0.53 -0.13 -1.94
N ARG A 17 -1.77 -0.37 -1.47
CA ARG A 17 -2.96 -0.39 -2.33
C ARG A 17 -3.18 0.95 -3.02
N MET A 18 -3.12 2.06 -2.27
CA MET A 18 -3.29 3.40 -2.82
C MET A 18 -2.17 3.77 -3.81
N ALA A 19 -0.95 3.31 -3.56
CA ALA A 19 0.21 3.60 -4.40
C ALA A 19 0.42 2.60 -5.54
N HIS A 20 -0.46 1.61 -5.71
CA HIS A 20 -0.31 0.50 -6.65
C HIS A 20 1.04 -0.24 -6.51
N ILE A 21 1.50 -0.44 -5.26
CA ILE A 21 2.74 -1.14 -4.91
C ILE A 21 2.40 -2.51 -4.29
N ILE A 22 3.21 -3.52 -4.60
CA ILE A 22 3.10 -4.84 -3.97
C ILE A 22 3.87 -4.80 -2.64
N PRO A 23 3.20 -5.01 -1.48
CA PRO A 23 3.87 -5.06 -0.19
C PRO A 23 4.79 -6.27 -0.09
N ASP A 24 5.84 -6.16 0.72
CA ASP A 24 6.75 -7.27 0.96
C ASP A 24 6.00 -8.45 1.61
N ASN A 25 6.14 -9.62 1.00
CA ASN A 25 5.54 -10.86 1.47
C ASN A 25 6.27 -11.44 2.69
N SER A 26 7.45 -10.91 3.07
CA SER A 26 8.17 -11.28 4.30
C SER A 26 7.41 -10.87 5.55
N THR A 27 6.65 -9.76 5.50
CA THR A 27 5.87 -9.22 6.62
C THR A 27 4.38 -9.49 6.51
N ALA A 28 3.94 -10.32 5.56
CA ALA A 28 2.54 -10.69 5.37
C ALA A 28 1.87 -11.12 6.70
N ALA A 29 0.61 -10.73 6.91
CA ALA A 29 -0.06 -10.87 8.21
C ALA A 29 0.01 -12.29 8.80
N GLU A 30 -0.25 -13.32 7.99
CA GLU A 30 -0.18 -14.73 8.41
C GLU A 30 1.24 -15.14 8.84
N LYS A 31 2.27 -14.72 8.08
CA LYS A 31 3.67 -15.02 8.41
C LYS A 31 4.13 -14.26 9.64
N SER A 32 3.82 -12.98 9.73
CA SER A 32 4.10 -12.14 10.89
C SER A 32 3.46 -12.74 12.15
N ASN A 33 2.22 -13.23 12.06
CA ASN A 33 1.56 -13.93 13.16
C ASN A 33 2.30 -15.21 13.56
N ALA A 34 2.64 -16.06 12.59
CA ALA A 34 3.33 -17.32 12.85
C ALA A 34 4.74 -17.11 13.45
N LEU A 35 5.48 -16.11 12.98
CA LEU A 35 6.81 -15.76 13.50
C LEU A 35 6.76 -15.28 14.95
N ILE A 36 5.74 -14.48 15.29
CA ILE A 36 5.53 -14.02 16.66
C ILE A 36 5.12 -15.19 17.57
N ASP A 37 4.17 -16.02 17.12
CA ASP A 37 3.63 -17.12 17.93
C ASP A 37 4.65 -18.24 18.16
N SER A 38 5.57 -18.45 17.20
CA SER A 38 6.69 -19.38 17.34
C SER A 38 7.85 -18.85 18.19
N GLY A 39 7.85 -17.55 18.53
CA GLY A 39 8.93 -16.89 19.25
C GLY A 39 10.25 -16.81 18.47
N LEU A 40 10.21 -17.03 17.15
CA LEU A 40 11.40 -17.04 16.29
C LEU A 40 11.94 -15.62 16.03
N VAL A 41 11.09 -14.60 16.14
CA VAL A 41 11.42 -13.20 15.88
C VAL A 41 10.91 -12.33 17.03
N ASP A 42 11.72 -11.35 17.45
CA ASP A 42 11.26 -10.33 18.39
C ASP A 42 10.20 -9.44 17.71
N PRO A 43 8.98 -9.32 18.27
CA PRO A 43 7.96 -8.44 17.74
C PRO A 43 8.41 -6.98 17.54
N SER A 44 9.40 -6.50 18.32
CA SER A 44 9.94 -5.14 18.18
C SER A 44 10.78 -4.97 16.91
N GLU A 45 11.59 -5.98 16.57
CA GLU A 45 12.37 -6.00 15.32
C GLU A 45 11.44 -6.07 14.10
N LEU A 46 10.41 -6.92 14.16
CA LEU A 46 9.42 -7.03 13.10
C LEU A 46 8.65 -5.72 12.90
N LEU A 47 8.30 -5.03 14.00
CA LEU A 47 7.68 -3.70 13.95
C LEU A 47 8.58 -2.68 13.25
N ALA A 48 9.87 -2.62 13.62
CA ALA A 48 10.83 -1.71 13.01
C ALA A 48 11.01 -1.97 11.51
N ASN A 49 11.02 -3.24 11.09
CA ASN A 49 11.04 -3.62 9.68
C ASN A 49 9.80 -3.12 8.92
N ILE A 50 8.60 -3.29 9.49
CA ILE A 50 7.36 -2.78 8.88
C ILE A 50 7.37 -1.25 8.79
N GLU A 51 7.85 -0.56 9.82
CA GLU A 51 7.97 0.91 9.80
C GLU A 51 8.96 1.39 8.72
N ALA A 52 10.08 0.68 8.53
CA ALA A 52 11.01 0.96 7.44
C ALA A 52 10.37 0.72 6.06
N GLN A 53 9.57 -0.34 5.90
CA GLN A 53 8.82 -0.60 4.68
C GLN A 53 7.80 0.52 4.40
N ILE A 54 7.09 1.02 5.42
CA ILE A 54 6.15 2.14 5.27
C ILE A 54 6.87 3.38 4.75
N VAL A 55 8.02 3.73 5.32
CA VAL A 55 8.82 4.88 4.87
C VAL A 55 9.22 4.72 3.40
N LYS A 56 9.72 3.53 3.03
CA LYS A 56 10.11 3.23 1.65
C LYS A 56 8.94 3.33 0.67
N VAL A 57 7.79 2.74 1.01
CA VAL A 57 6.59 2.78 0.16
C VAL A 57 6.08 4.22 0.01
N LYS A 58 6.13 5.04 1.07
CA LYS A 58 5.75 6.46 1.00
C LYS A 58 6.67 7.25 0.06
N ASP A 59 7.98 7.01 0.12
CA ASP A 59 8.95 7.63 -0.79
C ASP A 59 8.69 7.21 -2.25
N GLU A 60 8.55 5.91 -2.48
CA GLU A 60 8.25 5.34 -3.80
C GLU A 60 6.92 5.87 -4.37
N ALA A 61 5.87 5.97 -3.54
CA ALA A 61 4.59 6.57 -3.90
C ALA A 61 4.75 8.04 -4.31
N MET A 62 5.56 8.81 -3.58
CA MET A 62 5.87 10.19 -3.94
C MET A 62 6.54 10.24 -5.32
N THR A 63 7.57 9.41 -5.55
CA THR A 63 8.33 9.45 -6.82
C THR A 63 7.46 9.17 -8.06
N ARG A 64 6.34 8.46 -7.88
CA ARG A 64 5.39 8.14 -8.95
C ARG A 64 4.18 9.07 -9.04
N LYS A 65 4.05 10.03 -8.12
CA LYS A 65 2.89 10.90 -8.01
C LYS A 65 2.56 11.61 -9.32
N ASP A 66 3.55 12.20 -9.97
CA ASP A 66 3.33 12.94 -11.22
C ASP A 66 2.78 12.05 -12.36
N ILE A 67 3.15 10.77 -12.38
CA ILE A 67 2.63 9.81 -13.37
C ILE A 67 1.19 9.45 -13.03
N MET A 68 0.89 9.17 -11.75
CA MET A 68 -0.46 8.86 -11.32
C MET A 68 -1.43 10.04 -11.54
N ASP A 69 -1.01 11.26 -11.20
CA ASP A 69 -1.78 12.48 -11.44
C ASP A 69 -2.12 12.68 -12.94
N ARG A 70 -1.26 12.20 -13.85
CA ARG A 70 -1.51 12.23 -15.30
C ARG A 70 -2.47 11.13 -15.74
N ILE A 71 -2.36 9.94 -15.17
CA ILE A 71 -3.28 8.83 -15.43
C ILE A 71 -4.69 9.20 -14.97
N ASP A 72 -4.84 9.76 -13.77
CA ASP A 72 -6.14 10.16 -13.22
C ASP A 72 -6.82 11.22 -14.08
N ARG A 73 -6.07 12.22 -14.55
CA ARG A 73 -6.59 13.22 -15.50
C ARG A 73 -7.01 12.61 -16.83
N TRP A 74 -6.26 11.63 -17.33
CA TRP A 74 -6.59 10.96 -18.57
C TRP A 74 -7.86 10.11 -18.43
N LEU A 75 -7.99 9.36 -17.33
CA LEU A 75 -9.20 8.59 -17.03
C LEU A 75 -10.42 9.50 -16.92
N ALA A 76 -10.32 10.63 -16.19
CA ALA A 76 -11.42 11.60 -16.08
C ALA A 76 -11.83 12.18 -17.44
N ALA A 77 -10.86 12.47 -18.32
CA ALA A 77 -11.15 12.95 -19.67
C ALA A 77 -11.87 11.89 -20.52
N CYS A 78 -11.49 10.62 -20.41
CA CYS A 78 -12.18 9.53 -21.10
C CYS A 78 -13.60 9.31 -20.57
N GLU A 79 -13.81 9.42 -19.26
CA GLU A 79 -15.14 9.36 -18.65
C GLU A 79 -16.04 10.52 -19.12
N GLU A 80 -15.49 11.73 -19.19
CA GLU A 80 -16.19 12.91 -19.71
C GLU A 80 -16.54 12.76 -21.20
N GLU A 81 -15.62 12.27 -22.02
CA GLU A 81 -15.85 11.99 -23.44
C GLU A 81 -16.99 10.98 -23.63
N ASN A 82 -16.95 9.85 -22.92
CA ASN A 82 -18.02 8.85 -22.99
C ASN A 82 -19.38 9.42 -22.53
N TRP A 83 -19.39 10.23 -21.47
CA TRP A 83 -20.60 10.90 -21.01
C TRP A 83 -21.17 11.87 -22.05
N LEU A 84 -20.31 12.62 -22.76
CA LEU A 84 -20.73 13.52 -23.84
C LEU A 84 -21.27 12.75 -25.06
N GLU A 85 -20.68 11.61 -25.40
CA GLU A 85 -21.18 10.74 -26.47
C GLU A 85 -22.58 10.23 -26.14
N GLU A 86 -22.79 9.71 -24.92
CA GLU A 86 -24.10 9.25 -24.45
C GLU A 86 -25.14 10.38 -24.43
N TYR A 87 -24.75 11.59 -24.05
CA TYR A 87 -25.65 12.75 -24.00
C TYR A 87 -26.11 13.22 -25.39
N ASN A 88 -25.24 13.12 -26.40
CA ASN A 88 -25.52 13.60 -27.76
C ASN A 88 -26.29 12.59 -28.63
N GLN A 89 -26.68 11.44 -28.06
CA GLN A 89 -27.47 10.40 -28.71
C GLN A 89 -28.98 10.59 -28.51
#